data_AF-E3RVT9-F1
#
_entry.id   AF-E3RVT9-F1
#
_cell.length_a   1.000
_cell.length_b   1.000
_cell.length_c   1.000
_cell.angle_alpha   90.00
_cell.angle_beta   90.00
_cell.angle_gamma   90.00
#
_symmetry.space_group_name_H-M   'P 1'
#
loop_
_entity.id
_entity.type
_entity.pdbx_description
1 polymer ?
#
loop_
_entity_poly.entity_id
_entity_poly.type
_entity_poly.pdbx_seq_one_letter_code
_entity_poly.pdbx_strand_id
1 'polypeptide(L)'
;MVTENKKLDSKIVRMLKGALTTHIKDYSLEVRYEDDSIESVTESLRVHLNIDDADKDNKNPEEELNAEPISLYDTAFQEEHPKAGEPIDIFAGLLSLKRPALVQTSHEIPQLFPFHRTSIYLLLAPELSHLKPQSVVLKGKYPQGPLSLEIPIKIRKEADKVIYQLAACKATQELEEGHS
;
A
#
# COMPACT_ATOMS: atom_id res chain seq x y z
N MET A 1 -45.73 7.74 21.84
CA MET A 1 -44.47 8.46 22.16
C MET A 1 -43.46 7.61 22.96
N VAL A 2 -43.35 6.29 22.77
CA VAL A 2 -42.40 5.42 23.54
C VAL A 2 -41.30 4.82 22.65
N THR A 3 -41.40 4.95 21.33
CA THR A 3 -40.46 4.38 20.36
C THR A 3 -39.27 5.28 20.02
N GLU A 4 -39.37 6.59 20.22
CA GLU A 4 -38.29 7.54 19.91
C GLU A 4 -37.21 7.58 21.00
N ASN A 5 -37.60 7.50 22.28
CA ASN A 5 -36.66 7.49 23.40
C ASN A 5 -35.69 6.30 23.36
N LYS A 6 -36.16 5.10 23.00
CA LYS A 6 -35.31 3.90 22.85
C LYS A 6 -34.19 4.09 21.80
N LYS A 7 -34.43 4.88 20.75
CA LYS A 7 -33.42 5.14 19.71
C LYS A 7 -32.35 6.11 20.22
N LEU A 8 -32.73 7.10 21.03
CA LEU A 8 -31.78 8.03 21.66
C LEU A 8 -30.88 7.30 22.65
N ASP A 9 -31.45 6.44 23.50
CA ASP A 9 -30.69 5.66 24.47
C ASP A 9 -29.60 4.80 23.79
N SER A 10 -29.94 4.15 22.67
CA SER A 10 -28.97 3.34 21.92
C SER A 10 -27.81 4.15 21.33
N LYS A 11 -28.07 5.39 20.87
CA LYS A 11 -27.03 6.28 20.32
C LYS A 11 -26.12 6.81 21.42
N ILE A 12 -26.69 7.17 22.58
CA ILE A 12 -25.93 7.64 23.74
C ILE A 12 -25.04 6.52 24.27
N VAL A 13 -25.57 5.30 24.41
CA VAL A 13 -24.78 4.13 24.81
C VAL A 13 -23.67 3.85 23.78
N ARG A 14 -23.95 3.99 22.48
CA ARG A 14 -22.92 3.83 21.44
C ARG A 14 -21.83 4.90 21.52
N MET A 15 -22.19 6.17 21.73
CA MET A 15 -21.20 7.25 21.91
C MET A 15 -20.35 7.02 23.15
N LEU A 16 -20.96 6.68 24.29
CA LEU A 16 -20.25 6.39 25.53
C LEU A 16 -19.31 5.20 25.37
N LYS A 17 -19.76 4.12 24.72
CA LYS A 17 -18.88 2.99 24.41
C LYS A 17 -17.71 3.40 23.54
N GLY A 18 -17.92 4.20 22.50
CA GLY A 18 -16.84 4.72 21.65
C GLY A 18 -15.83 5.57 22.43
N ALA A 19 -16.30 6.48 23.27
CA ALA A 19 -15.46 7.38 24.07
C ALA A 19 -14.66 6.66 25.17
N LEU A 20 -15.20 5.55 25.70
CA LEU A 20 -14.53 4.73 26.71
C LEU A 20 -13.69 3.60 26.11
N THR A 21 -13.71 3.42 24.78
CA THR A 21 -12.90 2.38 24.14
C THR A 21 -11.44 2.78 24.23
N THR A 22 -10.61 1.83 24.62
CA THR A 22 -9.17 2.02 24.66
C THR A 22 -8.62 2.26 23.25
N HIS A 23 -7.94 3.38 23.07
CA HIS A 23 -7.32 3.70 21.78
C HIS A 23 -6.05 2.87 21.58
N ILE A 24 -6.17 1.81 20.79
CA ILE A 24 -5.04 1.03 20.28
C ILE A 24 -4.50 1.76 19.05
N LYS A 25 -3.17 1.85 18.95
CA LYS A 25 -2.45 2.51 17.86
C LYS A 25 -1.59 1.50 17.10
N ASP A 26 -1.07 1.89 15.95
CA ASP A 26 -0.10 1.12 15.17
C ASP A 26 -0.57 -0.31 14.88
N TYR A 27 -1.77 -0.42 14.31
CA TYR A 27 -2.30 -1.71 13.90
C TYR A 27 -1.47 -2.31 12.76
N SER A 28 -1.16 -3.59 12.85
CA SER A 28 -0.50 -4.34 11.77
C SER A 28 -1.12 -5.73 11.61
N LEU A 29 -1.02 -6.28 10.40
CA LEU A 29 -1.47 -7.63 10.07
C LEU A 29 -0.28 -8.52 9.74
N GLU A 30 -0.32 -9.74 10.27
CA GLU A 30 0.60 -10.82 9.93
C GLU A 30 -0.19 -12.02 9.44
N VAL A 31 0.27 -12.66 8.36
CA VAL A 31 -0.33 -13.88 7.82
C VAL A 31 0.50 -15.07 8.28
N ARG A 32 -0.16 -16.07 8.87
CA ARG A 32 0.45 -17.36 9.21
C ARG A 32 0.02 -18.41 8.21
N TYR A 33 0.97 -19.17 7.68
CA TYR A 33 0.73 -20.23 6.73
C TYR A 33 0.86 -21.62 7.40
N GLU A 34 0.41 -22.66 6.69
CA GLU A 34 0.46 -24.06 7.18
C GLU A 34 1.88 -24.59 7.42
N ASP A 35 2.91 -23.99 6.81
CA ASP A 35 4.32 -24.37 6.96
C ASP A 35 5.02 -23.63 8.11
N ASP A 36 4.26 -23.01 9.00
CA ASP A 36 4.70 -22.13 10.10
C ASP A 36 5.44 -20.86 9.63
N SER A 37 5.46 -20.56 8.32
CA SER A 37 5.98 -19.28 7.84
C SER A 37 5.06 -18.12 8.25
N ILE A 38 5.68 -17.00 8.61
CA ILE A 38 4.99 -15.78 9.03
C ILE A 38 5.41 -14.68 8.06
N GLU A 39 4.43 -14.05 7.43
CA GLU A 39 4.66 -12.90 6.55
C GLU A 39 3.98 -11.66 7.13
N SER A 40 4.80 -10.65 7.42
CA SER A 40 4.32 -9.34 7.87
C SER A 40 4.00 -8.47 6.65
N VAL A 41 2.77 -7.98 6.56
CA VAL A 41 2.35 -7.08 5.47
C VAL A 41 3.23 -5.83 5.40
N THR A 42 3.61 -5.28 6.56
CA THR A 42 4.41 -4.05 6.63
C THR A 42 5.86 -4.25 6.19
N GLU A 43 6.33 -5.50 6.14
CA GLU A 43 7.68 -5.85 5.69
C GLU A 43 7.68 -6.19 4.20
N SER A 44 6.65 -6.91 3.70
CA SER A 44 6.49 -7.23 2.28
C SER A 44 6.31 -5.99 1.39
N LEU A 45 5.91 -4.85 1.95
CA LEU A 45 5.77 -3.57 1.24
C LEU A 45 7.07 -2.73 1.21
N ARG A 46 8.11 -3.10 1.98
CA ARG A 46 9.39 -2.38 1.94
C ARG A 46 10.12 -2.74 0.66
N VAL A 47 10.08 -1.84 -0.31
CA VAL A 47 10.90 -1.94 -1.53
C VAL A 47 12.36 -1.97 -1.10
N HIS A 48 13.01 -3.12 -1.24
CA HIS A 48 14.46 -3.26 -1.04
C HIS A 48 15.19 -2.54 -2.18
N LEU A 49 15.43 -1.24 -2.01
CA LEU A 49 16.28 -0.44 -2.90
C LEU A 49 17.75 -0.72 -2.54
N ASN A 50 18.39 -1.61 -3.28
CA ASN A 50 19.85 -1.77 -3.24
C ASN A 50 20.46 -0.67 -4.11
N ILE A 51 20.84 0.45 -3.51
CA ILE A 51 21.48 1.57 -4.19
C ILE A 51 23.00 1.37 -4.06
N ASP A 52 23.64 0.91 -5.14
CA ASP A 52 25.10 0.99 -5.29
C ASP A 52 25.43 2.33 -5.96
N ASP A 53 25.87 3.30 -5.16
CA ASP A 53 26.25 4.65 -5.62
C ASP A 53 27.62 4.63 -6.33
N ALA A 54 27.61 4.77 -7.66
CA ALA A 54 28.79 5.13 -8.44
C ALA A 54 28.39 6.03 -9.62
N ASP A 55 28.49 7.35 -9.45
CA ASP A 55 29.53 8.13 -10.12
C ASP A 55 29.26 9.64 -10.05
N LYS A 56 30.31 10.38 -9.67
CA LYS A 56 30.42 11.82 -9.81
C LYS A 56 30.99 12.11 -11.19
N ASP A 57 30.45 13.08 -11.92
CA ASP A 57 31.35 13.97 -12.67
C ASP A 57 30.81 15.39 -12.85
N ASN A 58 31.74 16.32 -12.72
CA ASN A 58 31.63 17.75 -12.95
C ASN A 58 31.54 18.04 -14.45
N LYS A 59 30.88 19.14 -14.81
CA LYS A 59 31.44 20.19 -15.71
C LYS A 59 30.51 21.40 -15.80
N ASN A 60 31.05 22.55 -15.42
CA ASN A 60 30.61 23.87 -15.88
C ASN A 60 31.36 24.17 -17.20
N PRO A 61 30.82 24.98 -18.12
CA PRO A 61 31.16 26.42 -18.10
C PRO A 61 30.06 27.41 -18.61
N GLU A 62 30.10 28.62 -18.05
CA GLU A 62 30.04 29.99 -18.65
C GLU A 62 29.82 30.08 -20.19
N GLU A 63 29.13 31.04 -20.82
CA GLU A 63 28.76 32.45 -20.55
C GLU A 63 27.74 32.94 -21.62
N GLU A 64 27.22 34.15 -21.43
CA GLU A 64 26.09 34.86 -22.08
C GLU A 64 26.23 35.21 -23.58
N LEU A 65 25.11 35.56 -24.27
CA LEU A 65 24.87 36.86 -24.95
C LEU A 65 23.73 36.87 -26.01
N ASN A 66 22.84 37.87 -25.88
CA ASN A 66 21.90 38.48 -26.86
C ASN A 66 20.69 37.66 -27.39
N ALA A 67 19.48 38.01 -26.91
CA ALA A 67 18.22 37.38 -27.29
C ALA A 67 17.37 38.27 -28.23
N GLU A 68 17.33 37.92 -29.52
CA GLU A 68 16.10 38.06 -30.31
C GLU A 68 15.07 37.00 -29.82
N PRO A 69 13.74 37.22 -29.95
CA PRO A 69 12.77 36.24 -29.47
C PRO A 69 12.94 34.91 -30.23
N ILE A 70 13.50 33.92 -29.53
CA ILE A 70 13.75 32.58 -30.06
C ILE A 70 12.41 31.93 -30.38
N SER A 71 12.19 31.57 -31.65
CA SER A 71 11.05 30.74 -32.04
C SER A 71 11.13 29.39 -31.34
N LEU A 72 10.04 28.97 -30.69
CA LEU A 72 9.95 27.67 -30.02
C LEU A 72 9.93 26.48 -31.01
N TYR A 73 9.80 26.75 -32.30
CA TYR A 73 9.75 25.73 -33.34
C TYR A 73 10.81 26.03 -34.39
N ASP A 74 11.73 25.08 -34.57
CA ASP A 74 12.69 25.09 -35.66
C ASP A 74 12.14 24.21 -36.81
N THR A 75 11.67 24.86 -37.86
CA THR A 75 11.12 24.18 -39.06
C THR A 75 12.19 23.51 -39.92
N ALA A 76 13.47 23.79 -39.68
CA ALA A 76 14.59 23.14 -40.35
C ALA A 76 15.15 21.96 -39.55
N PHE A 77 14.64 21.70 -38.35
CA PHE A 77 15.09 20.62 -37.49
C PHE A 77 14.76 19.26 -38.11
N GLN A 78 15.80 18.52 -38.51
CA GLN A 78 15.69 17.09 -38.78
C GLN A 78 16.10 16.34 -37.51
N GLU A 79 15.20 15.50 -37.02
CA GLU A 79 15.47 14.63 -35.88
C GLU A 79 16.56 13.63 -36.27
N GLU A 80 17.77 13.83 -35.77
CA GLU A 80 18.82 12.81 -35.86
C GLU A 80 18.39 11.62 -35.00
N HIS A 81 18.22 10.45 -35.65
CA HIS A 81 18.12 9.16 -34.97
C HIS A 81 19.21 9.02 -33.91
N PRO A 82 18.95 8.30 -32.80
CA PRO A 82 19.64 8.46 -31.51
C PRO A 82 21.15 8.55 -31.66
N LYS A 83 21.74 9.52 -30.97
CA LYS A 83 23.18 9.83 -31.02
C LYS A 83 23.98 8.54 -30.84
N ALA A 84 25.03 8.35 -31.63
CA ALA A 84 25.93 7.22 -31.49
C ALA A 84 26.54 7.19 -30.07
N GLY A 85 25.98 6.37 -29.19
CA GLY A 85 26.31 6.32 -27.76
C GLY A 85 25.11 6.36 -26.81
N GLU A 86 23.90 6.62 -27.30
CA GLU A 86 22.70 6.43 -26.47
C GLU A 86 22.48 4.94 -26.18
N PRO A 87 22.27 4.56 -24.90
CA PRO A 87 22.00 3.18 -24.56
C PRO A 87 20.72 2.75 -25.28
N ILE A 88 20.82 1.67 -26.05
CA ILE A 88 19.73 1.04 -26.82
C ILE A 88 18.53 0.72 -25.91
N ASP A 89 18.79 0.58 -24.61
CA ASP A 89 17.79 0.41 -23.57
C ASP A 89 17.78 1.62 -22.62
N ILE A 90 16.76 2.46 -22.75
CA ILE A 90 16.47 3.61 -21.87
C ILE A 90 16.28 3.22 -20.40
N PHE A 91 16.09 1.93 -20.11
CA PHE A 91 15.91 1.39 -18.76
C PHE A 91 17.17 0.74 -18.19
N ALA A 92 18.31 0.77 -18.91
CA ALA A 92 19.55 0.13 -18.50
C ALA A 92 20.12 0.63 -17.15
N GLY A 93 19.69 1.79 -16.67
CA GLY A 93 20.06 2.35 -15.36
C GLY A 93 19.00 2.24 -14.27
N LEU A 94 17.85 1.60 -14.53
CA LEU A 94 16.80 1.45 -13.53
C LEU A 94 17.05 0.24 -12.63
N LEU A 95 16.86 0.44 -11.33
CA LEU A 95 16.84 -0.65 -10.37
C LEU A 95 15.67 -1.59 -10.67
N SER A 96 15.95 -2.89 -10.72
CA SER A 96 14.91 -3.91 -10.87
C SER A 96 14.08 -3.99 -9.60
N LEU A 97 12.85 -3.49 -9.66
CA LEU A 97 11.91 -3.52 -8.53
C LEU A 97 11.20 -4.86 -8.49
N LYS A 98 11.35 -5.61 -7.38
CA LYS A 98 10.54 -6.80 -7.15
C LYS A 98 9.13 -6.39 -6.72
N ARG A 99 8.12 -7.05 -7.29
CA ARG A 99 6.73 -6.89 -6.84
C ARG A 99 6.61 -7.38 -5.38
N PRO A 100 5.90 -6.65 -4.50
CA PRO A 100 5.62 -7.11 -3.15
C PRO A 100 4.85 -8.43 -3.17
N ALA A 101 5.24 -9.34 -2.29
CA ALA A 101 4.62 -10.66 -2.19
C ALA A 101 3.20 -10.57 -1.57
N LEU A 102 2.97 -9.59 -0.71
CA LEU A 102 1.69 -9.33 -0.07
C LEU A 102 1.37 -7.84 -0.13
N VAL A 103 0.17 -7.51 -0.65
CA VAL A 103 -0.33 -6.13 -0.73
C VAL A 103 -1.59 -6.02 0.13
N GLN A 104 -1.63 -5.00 0.99
CA GLN A 104 -2.79 -4.69 1.81
C GLN A 104 -3.47 -3.43 1.30
N THR A 105 -4.80 -3.46 1.22
CA THR A 105 -5.61 -2.28 1.00
C THR A 105 -6.12 -1.75 2.34
N SER A 106 -5.98 -0.46 2.53
CA SER A 106 -5.82 0.36 3.73
C SER A 106 -4.37 0.28 4.18
N HIS A 107 -3.48 1.07 3.56
CA HIS A 107 -2.06 1.14 3.94
C HIS A 107 -1.88 1.33 5.46
N GLU A 108 -2.63 2.28 6.04
CA GLU A 108 -2.76 2.42 7.49
C GLU A 108 -4.13 1.90 7.92
N ILE A 109 -4.15 1.04 8.95
CA ILE A 109 -5.39 0.56 9.54
C ILE A 109 -5.89 1.62 10.53
N PRO A 110 -7.07 2.23 10.30
CA PRO A 110 -7.59 3.26 11.18
C PRO A 110 -7.99 2.67 12.53
N GLN A 111 -8.25 3.55 13.50
CA GLN A 111 -8.75 3.12 14.81
C GLN A 111 -10.04 2.32 14.69
N LEU A 112 -10.05 1.13 15.28
CA LEU A 112 -11.20 0.24 15.30
C LEU A 112 -12.16 0.65 16.42
N PHE A 113 -13.34 1.15 16.05
CA PHE A 113 -14.38 1.54 16.98
C PHE A 113 -15.49 0.49 17.06
N PRO A 114 -16.10 0.29 18.24
CA PRO A 114 -17.29 -0.55 18.36
C PRO A 114 -18.37 -0.11 17.38
N PHE A 115 -19.03 -1.09 16.76
CA PHE A 115 -20.11 -0.87 15.79
C PHE A 115 -19.69 -0.15 14.49
N HIS A 116 -18.39 0.03 14.26
CA HIS A 116 -17.84 0.40 12.97
C HIS A 116 -17.24 -0.84 12.30
N ARG A 117 -17.59 -1.07 11.03
CA ARG A 117 -17.00 -2.17 10.26
C ARG A 117 -15.85 -1.60 9.44
N THR A 118 -14.65 -2.12 9.66
CA THR A 118 -13.47 -1.85 8.83
C THR A 118 -13.22 -3.09 7.98
N SER A 119 -13.07 -2.91 6.68
CA SER A 119 -12.77 -3.99 5.73
C SER A 119 -11.38 -3.74 5.17
N ILE A 120 -10.53 -4.75 5.27
CA ILE A 120 -9.15 -4.74 4.80
C ILE A 120 -9.03 -5.93 3.84
N TYR A 121 -8.47 -5.70 2.67
CA TYR A 121 -8.20 -6.76 1.70
C TYR A 121 -6.71 -7.03 1.65
N LEU A 122 -6.36 -8.31 1.58
CA LEU A 122 -5.00 -8.80 1.39
C LEU A 122 -4.93 -9.47 0.02
N LEU A 123 -4.06 -8.95 -0.84
CA LEU A 123 -3.78 -9.43 -2.18
C LEU A 123 -2.45 -10.20 -2.13
N LEU A 124 -2.52 -11.50 -2.32
CA LEU A 124 -1.36 -12.39 -2.32
C LEU A 124 -0.78 -12.51 -3.74
N ALA A 125 0.54 -12.41 -3.87
CA ALA A 125 1.21 -12.64 -5.13
C ALA A 125 1.13 -14.12 -5.55
N PRO A 126 1.22 -14.42 -6.86
CA PRO A 126 1.22 -15.80 -7.35
C PRO A 126 2.35 -16.66 -6.75
N GLU A 127 3.47 -16.06 -6.35
CA GLU A 127 4.59 -16.73 -5.68
C GLU A 127 4.14 -17.44 -4.40
N LEU A 128 3.19 -16.85 -3.66
CA LEU A 128 2.66 -17.39 -2.39
C LEU A 128 1.47 -18.33 -2.59
N SER A 129 1.04 -18.59 -3.84
CA SER A 129 -0.15 -19.42 -4.11
C SER A 129 -0.05 -20.87 -3.63
N HIS A 130 1.16 -21.37 -3.44
CA HIS A 130 1.43 -22.70 -2.90
C HIS A 130 1.28 -22.76 -1.37
N LEU A 131 1.40 -21.61 -0.69
CA LEU A 131 1.24 -21.50 0.75
C LEU A 131 -0.22 -21.27 1.09
N LYS A 132 -0.77 -22.12 1.96
CA LYS A 132 -2.15 -21.99 2.43
C LYS A 132 -2.17 -21.16 3.71
N PRO A 133 -2.83 -19.99 3.71
CA PRO A 133 -2.89 -19.17 4.90
C PRO A 133 -3.88 -19.79 5.89
N GLN A 134 -3.42 -19.99 7.12
CA GLN A 134 -4.14 -20.63 8.21
C GLN A 134 -4.83 -19.61 9.13
N SER A 135 -4.12 -18.53 9.47
CA SER A 135 -4.66 -17.46 10.31
C SER A 135 -4.07 -16.10 9.96
N VAL A 136 -4.80 -15.05 10.32
CA VAL A 136 -4.31 -13.67 10.28
C VAL A 136 -4.24 -13.16 11.70
N VAL A 137 -3.11 -12.56 12.08
CA VAL A 137 -2.88 -11.99 13.39
C VAL A 137 -2.94 -10.47 13.28
N LEU A 138 -3.93 -9.86 13.92
CA LEU A 138 -4.02 -8.42 14.10
C LEU A 138 -3.25 -8.02 15.35
N LYS A 139 -2.19 -7.24 15.18
CA LYS A 139 -1.42 -6.65 16.28
C LYS A 139 -1.77 -5.18 16.44
N GLY A 140 -1.56 -4.65 17.64
CA GLY A 140 -1.65 -3.23 17.92
C GLY A 140 -0.96 -2.87 19.22
N LYS A 141 -0.63 -1.60 19.40
CA LYS A 141 0.00 -1.07 20.62
C LYS A 141 -1.04 -0.44 21.52
N TYR A 142 -1.05 -0.87 22.78
CA TYR A 142 -1.89 -0.30 23.82
C TYR A 142 -0.99 0.12 25.01
N PRO A 143 -1.30 1.21 25.76
CA PRO A 143 -0.43 1.67 26.85
C PRO A 143 -0.11 0.64 27.93
N GLN A 144 -0.94 -0.39 28.12
CA GLN A 144 -0.69 -1.46 29.10
C GLN A 144 0.01 -2.69 28.50
N GLY A 145 0.29 -2.70 27.20
CA GLY A 145 0.98 -3.80 26.52
C GLY A 145 0.55 -3.96 25.06
N PRO A 146 1.29 -4.76 24.28
CA PRO A 146 0.89 -5.11 22.92
C PRO A 146 -0.38 -5.96 22.94
N LEU A 147 -1.30 -5.69 22.02
CA LEU A 147 -2.48 -6.49 21.76
C LEU A 147 -2.23 -7.37 20.53
N SER A 148 -2.71 -8.61 20.57
CA SER A 148 -2.70 -9.53 19.45
C SER A 148 -4.01 -10.30 19.40
N LEU A 149 -4.63 -10.37 18.22
CA LEU A 149 -5.84 -11.14 17.96
C LEU A 149 -5.61 -12.05 16.75
N GLU A 150 -5.72 -13.35 16.97
CA GLU A 150 -5.62 -14.34 15.90
C GLU A 150 -7.00 -14.67 15.32
N ILE A 151 -7.11 -14.56 13.99
CA ILE A 151 -8.34 -14.77 13.23
C ILE A 151 -8.12 -15.97 12.31
N PRO A 152 -8.79 -17.11 12.54
CA PRO A 152 -8.62 -18.29 11.70
C PRO A 152 -9.25 -18.09 10.31
N ILE A 153 -8.53 -18.51 9.26
CA ILE A 153 -9.00 -18.45 7.88
C ILE A 153 -9.71 -19.75 7.54
N LYS A 154 -10.83 -19.63 6.82
CA LYS A 154 -11.51 -20.77 6.21
C LYS A 154 -11.48 -20.62 4.70
N ILE A 155 -10.78 -21.53 4.04
CA ILE A 155 -10.69 -21.56 2.58
C ILE A 155 -12.07 -21.92 2.01
N ARG A 156 -12.59 -21.07 1.13
CA ARG A 156 -13.83 -21.36 0.40
C ARG A 156 -13.53 -22.31 -0.76
N LYS A 157 -14.39 -23.31 -0.96
CA LYS A 157 -14.24 -24.30 -2.05
C LYS A 157 -14.50 -23.69 -3.44
N GLU A 158 -15.35 -22.68 -3.49
CA GLU A 158 -15.74 -22.01 -4.74
C GLU A 158 -15.06 -20.63 -4.80
N ALA A 159 -14.49 -20.32 -5.96
CA ALA A 159 -13.88 -19.02 -6.21
C ALA A 159 -14.97 -17.96 -6.34
N ASP A 160 -14.91 -16.92 -5.50
CA ASP A 160 -15.84 -15.81 -5.52
C ASP A 160 -15.20 -14.63 -6.27
N LYS A 161 -15.73 -14.33 -7.47
CA LYS A 161 -15.21 -13.22 -8.30
C LYS A 161 -15.40 -11.86 -7.63
N VAL A 162 -16.39 -11.71 -6.76
CA VAL A 162 -16.74 -10.41 -6.15
C VAL A 162 -15.66 -9.94 -5.19
N ILE A 163 -15.07 -10.84 -4.40
CA ILE A 163 -14.05 -10.48 -3.40
C ILE A 163 -12.80 -9.94 -4.09
N TYR A 164 -12.37 -10.56 -5.18
CA TYR A 164 -11.23 -10.08 -5.97
C TYR A 164 -11.49 -8.71 -6.60
N GLN A 165 -12.71 -8.49 -7.10
CA GLN A 165 -13.09 -7.19 -7.66
C GLN A 165 -13.11 -6.10 -6.60
N LEU A 166 -13.68 -6.36 -5.42
CA LEU A 166 -13.67 -5.41 -4.31
C LEU A 166 -12.26 -5.07 -3.85
N ALA A 167 -11.39 -6.08 -3.72
CA ALA A 167 -9.99 -5.88 -3.37
C ALA A 167 -9.25 -5.05 -4.41
N ALA A 168 -9.41 -5.36 -5.70
CA ALA A 168 -8.78 -4.63 -6.79
C ALA A 168 -9.28 -3.18 -6.86
N CYS A 169 -10.60 -2.95 -6.80
CA CYS A 169 -11.17 -1.60 -6.77
C CYS A 169 -10.64 -0.79 -5.58
N LYS A 170 -10.54 -1.42 -4.39
CA LYS A 170 -10.05 -0.71 -3.21
C LYS A 170 -8.56 -0.36 -3.30
N ALA A 171 -7.75 -1.27 -3.85
CA ALA A 171 -6.33 -1.04 -4.10
C ALA A 171 -6.10 0.11 -5.09
N THR A 172 -6.85 0.12 -6.20
CA THR A 172 -6.77 1.18 -7.20
C THR A 172 -7.21 2.52 -6.62
N GLN A 173 -8.31 2.55 -5.86
CA GLN A 173 -8.80 3.77 -5.23
C GLN A 173 -7.73 4.39 -4.29
N GLU A 174 -7.06 3.58 -3.49
CA GLU A 174 -6.03 4.07 -2.57
C GLU A 174 -4.79 4.59 -3.31
N LEU A 175 -4.43 3.93 -4.41
CA LEU A 175 -3.37 4.42 -5.29
C LEU A 175 -3.72 5.77 -5.90
N GLU A 176 -4.97 5.97 -6.34
CA GLU A 176 -5.48 7.25 -6.86
C GLU A 176 -5.49 8.35 -5.79
N GLU A 177 -5.82 8.01 -4.55
CA GLU A 177 -5.83 8.92 -3.40
C GLU A 177 -4.41 9.26 -2.89
N GLY A 178 -3.36 8.61 -3.41
CA GLY A 178 -1.97 8.81 -2.99
C GLY A 178 -1.60 8.10 -1.68
N HIS A 179 -2.38 7.08 -1.30
CA HIS A 179 -2.19 6.28 -0.09
C HIS A 179 -1.61 4.89 -0.43
N SER A 180 -0.37 4.85 -0.94
CA SER A 180 0.37 3.62 -1.22
C SER A 180 1.81 3.68 -0.74
#